data_AF-A0A7J9RAI5-F1
#
_entry.id   AF-A0A7J9RAI5-F1
#
_cell.length_a   1.000
_cell.length_b   1.000
_cell.length_c   1.000
_cell.angle_alpha   90.00
_cell.angle_beta   90.00
_cell.angle_gamma   90.00
#
_symmetry.space_group_name_H-M   'P 1'
#
loop_
_entity.id
_entity.type
_entity.pdbx_description
1 polymer ?
#
loop_
_entity_poly.entity_id
_entity_poly.type
_entity_poly.pdbx_seq_one_letter_code
_entity_poly.pdbx_strand_id
1 'polypeptide(L)'
;MKDKRSKLQIYYDVISAILLEKQIHPEISKTRIQQRCNTSYDKLIKYIDEMQEKGLLKNSENLKLTESGNRFFTDYSRVNNMIDEITERLV
;
A
#
# COMPACT_ATOMS: atom_id res chain seq x y z
N MET A 1 14.96 -13.21 11.15
CA MET A 1 14.20 -12.04 11.63
C MET A 1 13.61 -11.36 10.40
N LYS A 2 12.29 -11.14 10.32
CA LYS A 2 11.75 -10.34 9.20
C LYS A 2 12.31 -8.94 9.33
N ASP A 3 12.99 -8.44 8.29
CA ASP A 3 13.48 -7.08 8.26
C ASP A 3 12.34 -6.09 8.54
N LYS A 4 12.71 -4.99 9.21
CA LYS A 4 11.75 -3.93 9.55
C LYS A 4 11.22 -3.35 8.24
N ARG A 5 9.90 -3.43 8.02
CA ARG A 5 9.26 -2.88 6.83
C ARG A 5 9.66 -1.42 6.62
N SER A 6 10.13 -1.11 5.41
CA SER A 6 10.46 0.26 5.05
C SER A 6 9.18 1.09 4.93
N LYS A 7 9.30 2.42 5.01
CA LYS A 7 8.17 3.34 4.83
C LYS A 7 7.51 3.18 3.45
N LEU A 8 8.31 2.97 2.41
CA LEU A 8 7.81 2.73 1.05
C LEU A 8 7.07 1.40 0.95
N GLN A 9 7.55 0.35 1.64
CA GLN A 9 6.85 -0.93 1.71
C GLN A 9 5.48 -0.77 2.38
N ILE A 10 5.38 0.05 3.43
CA ILE A 10 4.10 0.33 4.08
C ILE A 10 3.15 1.06 3.12
N TYR A 11 3.63 2.06 2.37
CA TYR A 11 2.81 2.73 1.36
C TYR A 11 2.31 1.76 0.29
N TYR A 12 3.17 0.86 -0.17
CA TYR A 12 2.80 -0.19 -1.11
C TYR A 12 1.74 -1.14 -0.53
N ASP A 13 1.92 -1.58 0.72
CA ASP A 13 0.96 -2.45 1.41
C ASP A 13 -0.42 -1.78 1.56
N VAL A 14 -0.43 -0.48 1.90
CA VAL A 14 -1.67 0.32 2.02
C VAL A 14 -2.39 0.43 0.68
N ILE A 15 -1.67 0.76 -0.38
CA ILE A 15 -2.25 0.85 -1.73
C ILE A 15 -2.78 -0.52 -2.18
N SER A 16 -2.00 -1.58 -1.99
CA SER A 16 -2.40 -2.96 -2.32
C SER A 16 -3.69 -3.33 -1.61
N ALA A 17 -3.79 -3.02 -0.32
CA ALA A 17 -4.99 -3.29 0.48
C ALA A 17 -6.20 -2.49 -0.01
N ILE A 18 -6.03 -1.20 -0.34
CA ILE A 18 -7.10 -0.36 -0.91
C ILE A 18 -7.59 -0.91 -2.25
N LEU A 19 -6.68 -1.31 -3.15
CA LEU A 19 -7.04 -1.83 -4.47
C LEU A 19 -7.80 -3.15 -4.37
N LEU A 20 -7.32 -4.06 -3.52
CA LEU A 20 -7.97 -5.34 -3.27
C LEU A 20 -9.36 -5.15 -2.65
N GLU A 21 -9.47 -4.24 -1.67
CA GLU A 21 -10.73 -3.91 -1.02
C GLU A 21 -11.78 -3.41 -2.03
N LYS A 22 -11.38 -2.55 -2.98
CA LYS A 22 -12.24 -2.04 -4.05
C LYS A 22 -12.68 -3.10 -5.04
N GLN A 23 -11.89 -4.16 -5.22
CA GLN A 23 -12.24 -5.26 -6.12
C GLN A 23 -13.25 -6.21 -5.47
N ILE A 24 -13.15 -6.43 -4.16
CA ILE A 24 -13.96 -7.41 -3.44
C ILE A 24 -15.25 -6.79 -2.88
N HIS A 25 -15.19 -5.52 -2.47
CA HIS A 25 -16.28 -4.86 -1.76
C HIS A 25 -16.75 -3.59 -2.50
N PRO A 26 -18.06 -3.30 -2.49
CA PRO A 26 -18.60 -2.08 -3.09
C PRO A 26 -18.15 -0.81 -2.34
N GLU A 27 -17.84 -0.93 -1.03
CA GLU A 27 -17.41 0.16 -0.18
C GLU A 27 -16.12 -0.17 0.57
N ILE A 28 -15.30 0.85 0.78
CA ILE A 28 -13.99 0.73 1.42
C ILE A 28 -14.14 0.78 2.94
N SER A 29 -13.59 -0.23 3.63
CA SER A 29 -13.45 -0.19 5.09
C SER A 29 -12.01 0.02 5.51
N LYS A 30 -11.75 1.11 6.26
CA LYS A 30 -10.44 1.39 6.88
C LYS A 30 -10.02 0.27 7.85
N THR A 31 -10.97 -0.35 8.54
CA THR A 31 -10.72 -1.49 9.45
C THR A 31 -10.22 -2.71 8.70
N ARG A 32 -10.80 -3.03 7.52
CA ARG A 32 -10.33 -4.16 6.70
C ARG A 32 -8.97 -3.89 6.08
N ILE A 33 -8.71 -2.65 5.65
CA ILE A 33 -7.37 -2.22 5.21
C ILE A 33 -6.36 -2.38 6.35
N GLN A 34 -6.69 -1.95 7.57
CA GLN A 34 -5.82 -2.05 8.75
C GLN A 34 -5.39 -3.49 9.05
N GLN A 35 -6.34 -4.44 9.00
CA GLN A 35 -6.04 -5.87 9.19
C GLN A 35 -5.05 -6.39 8.14
N ARG A 36 -5.15 -5.93 6.89
CA ARG A 36 -4.25 -6.34 5.80
C ARG A 36 -2.85 -5.74 5.91
N CYS A 37 -2.75 -4.47 6.32
CA CYS A 37 -1.46 -3.78 6.43
C CYS A 37 -0.65 -4.19 7.66
N ASN A 38 -1.17 -5.05 8.55
CA ASN A 38 -0.51 -5.46 9.80
C ASN A 38 0.10 -4.28 10.57
N THR A 39 -0.66 -3.18 10.66
CA THR A 39 -0.23 -1.93 11.31
C THR A 39 -1.33 -1.48 12.26
N SER A 40 -1.00 -0.66 13.26
CA SER A 40 -2.03 -0.12 14.16
C SER A 40 -2.91 0.89 13.43
N TYR A 41 -4.16 1.07 13.86
CA TYR A 41 -5.08 2.01 13.24
C TYR A 41 -4.49 3.43 13.16
N ASP A 42 -3.92 3.93 14.25
CA ASP A 42 -3.29 5.26 14.29
C ASP A 42 -2.15 5.41 13.27
N LYS A 43 -1.34 4.35 13.09
CA LYS A 43 -0.27 4.34 12.10
C LYS A 43 -0.83 4.33 10.69
N LEU A 44 -1.88 3.56 10.44
CA LEU A 44 -2.54 3.53 9.14
C LEU A 44 -3.04 4.92 8.76
N ILE A 45 -3.77 5.59 9.66
CA ILE A 45 -4.31 6.93 9.42
C ILE A 45 -3.17 7.90 9.11
N LYS A 46 -2.11 7.91 9.94
CA LYS A 46 -0.94 8.76 9.70
C LYS A 46 -0.32 8.52 8.31
N TYR A 47 -0.19 7.27 7.89
CA TYR A 47 0.35 6.98 6.56
C TYR A 47 -0.60 7.37 5.43
N ILE A 48 -1.92 7.21 5.60
CA ILE A 48 -2.91 7.68 4.63
C ILE A 48 -2.81 9.19 4.47
N ASP A 49 -2.75 9.93 5.58
CA ASP A 49 -2.64 11.39 5.57
C ASP A 49 -1.36 11.84 4.86
N GLU A 50 -0.20 11.26 5.22
CA GLU A 50 1.08 11.54 4.55
C GLU A 50 1.04 11.20 3.05
N MET A 51 0.37 10.10 2.67
CA MET A 51 0.21 9.71 1.27
C MET A 51 -0.69 10.68 0.50
N GLN A 52 -1.69 11.27 1.16
CA GLN A 52 -2.52 12.31 0.58
C GLN A 52 -1.73 13.62 0.40
N GLU A 53 -0.95 14.02 1.41
CA GLU A 53 -0.05 15.18 1.33
C GLU A 53 0.98 15.03 0.21
N LYS A 54 1.53 13.83 0.03
CA LYS A 54 2.46 13.49 -1.06
C LYS A 54 1.78 13.30 -2.41
N GLY A 55 0.47 13.42 -2.46
CA GLY A 55 -0.33 13.29 -3.68
C GLY A 55 -0.36 11.88 -4.25
N LEU A 56 -0.11 10.83 -3.46
CA LEU A 56 -0.29 9.41 -3.87
C LEU A 56 -1.75 8.98 -3.77
N LEU A 57 -2.47 9.53 -2.79
CA LEU A 57 -3.90 9.37 -2.62
C LEU A 57 -4.60 10.72 -2.79
N LYS A 58 -5.84 10.70 -3.27
CA LYS A 58 -6.69 11.90 -3.26
C LYS A 58 -7.12 12.23 -1.84
N ASN A 59 -7.18 13.52 -1.52
CA ASN A 59 -7.82 14.07 -0.33
C ASN A 59 -9.34 13.86 -0.40
N SER A 60 -9.78 12.61 -0.18
CA SER A 60 -11.17 12.20 -0.19
C SER A 60 -11.32 10.95 0.66
N GLU A 61 -12.51 10.76 1.25
CA GLU A 61 -12.81 9.58 2.07
C GLU A 61 -12.75 8.26 1.28
N ASN A 62 -12.90 8.34 -0.05
CA ASN A 62 -12.92 7.18 -0.95
C ASN A 62 -11.54 6.58 -1.28
N LEU A 63 -10.47 7.03 -0.60
CA LEU A 63 -9.08 6.54 -0.72
C LEU A 63 -8.71 6.25 -2.19
N LYS A 64 -9.01 7.17 -3.11
CA LYS A 64 -8.73 7.02 -4.53
C LYS A 64 -7.27 7.31 -4.80
N LEU A 65 -6.60 6.46 -5.57
CA LEU A 65 -5.24 6.73 -6.02
C LEU A 65 -5.24 7.90 -7.01
N THR A 66 -4.16 8.68 -6.99
CA THR A 66 -3.82 9.63 -8.04
C THR A 66 -3.05 8.92 -9.16
N GLU A 67 -2.69 9.65 -10.21
CA GLU A 67 -1.80 9.12 -11.25
C GLU A 67 -0.42 8.75 -10.69
N SER A 68 0.16 9.59 -9.83
CA SER A 68 1.45 9.31 -9.16
C SER A 68 1.34 8.12 -8.20
N GLY A 69 0.21 7.95 -7.50
CA GLY A 69 -0.06 6.78 -6.67
C GLY A 69 -0.09 5.48 -7.47
N ASN A 70 -0.74 5.49 -8.64
CA ASN A 70 -0.74 4.34 -9.55
C ASN A 70 0.67 4.03 -10.06
N ARG A 71 1.41 5.04 -10.51
CA ARG A 71 2.80 4.87 -10.96
C ARG A 71 3.69 4.28 -9.88
N PHE A 72 3.61 4.83 -8.66
CA PHE A 72 4.33 4.29 -7.50
C PHE A 72 4.01 2.81 -7.27
N PHE A 73 2.74 2.44 -7.26
CA PHE A 73 2.32 1.05 -7.06
C PHE A 73 2.88 0.11 -8.14
N THR A 74 2.78 0.50 -9.41
CA THR A 74 3.29 -0.29 -10.54
C THR A 74 4.81 -0.46 -10.47
N ASP A 75 5.55 0.63 -10.24
CA ASP A 75 7.01 0.58 -10.22
C ASP A 75 7.52 -0.20 -9.00
N TYR A 76 6.91 -0.02 -7.83
CA TYR A 76 7.27 -0.78 -6.63
C TYR A 76 6.94 -2.27 -6.79
N SER A 77 5.81 -2.61 -7.42
CA SER A 77 5.46 -4.00 -7.74
C SER A 77 6.50 -4.66 -8.64
N ARG A 78 7.01 -3.95 -9.67
CA ARG A 78 8.10 -4.46 -10.51
C ARG A 78 9.37 -4.73 -9.71
N VAL A 79 9.76 -3.81 -8.83
CA VAL A 79 10.93 -3.99 -7.96
C VAL A 79 10.75 -5.22 -7.06
N ASN A 80 9.58 -5.40 -6.44
CA ASN A 80 9.30 -6.60 -5.64
C ASN A 80 9.43 -7.87 -6.47
N ASN A 81 8.82 -7.94 -7.66
CA ASN A 81 8.93 -9.11 -8.52
C ASN A 81 10.39 -9.41 -8.89
N MET A 82 11.20 -8.39 -9.19
CA MET A 82 12.63 -8.58 -9.45
C MET A 82 13.39 -9.13 -8.24
N ILE A 83 13.07 -8.65 -7.03
CA ILE A 83 13.67 -9.15 -5.78
C ILE A 83 13.28 -10.62 -5.57
N ASP A 84 12.01 -10.96 -5.78
CA ASP A 84 11.49 -12.32 -5.64
C ASP A 84 12.17 -13.26 -6.65
N GLU A 85 12.26 -12.88 -7.92
CA GLU A 85 12.95 -13.64 -8.97
C GLU A 85 14.43 -13.90 -8.65
N ILE A 86 15.14 -12.91 -8.08
CA ILE A 86 16.54 -13.08 -7.67
C ILE A 86 16.63 -14.02 -6.47
N THR A 87 15.73 -13.87 -5.51
CA THR A 87 15.71 -14.67 -4.28
C THR A 87 15.44 -16.14 -4.59
N GLU A 88 14.51 -16.44 -5.51
CA GLU A 88 14.21 -17.80 -5.96
C GLU A 88 15.40 -18.49 -6.63
N ARG A 89 16.32 -17.74 -7.28
CA ARG A 89 17.54 -18.29 -7.90
C ARG A 89 18.65 -18.62 -6.90
N LEU A 90 18.54 -18.13 -5.66
CA LEU A 90 19.53 -18.33 -4.60
C LEU A 90 19.19 -19.53 -3.69
N VAL A 91 18.01 -20.13 -3.87
CA VAL A 91 17.52 -21.33 -3.16
C VAL A 91 17.71 -22.55 -4.04
#